data_AF-A0A0A9CT83-F1
#
_entry.id   AF-A0A0A9CT83-F1
#
_cell.length_a   1.000
_cell.length_b   1.000
_cell.length_c   1.000
_cell.angle_alpha   90.00
_cell.angle_beta   90.00
_cell.angle_gamma   90.00
#
_symmetry.space_group_name_H-M   'P 1'
#
loop_
_entity.id
_entity.type
_entity.pdbx_description
1 polymer ?
#
loop_
_entity_poly.entity_id
_entity_poly.type
_entity_poly.pdbx_seq_one_letter_code
_entity_poly.pdbx_strand_id
1 'polypeptide(L)'
;MWFSSQGSPILGFGKKSSTTSGPIVPLKRTLQERVVETESCYFCGDGRTTIGNIDRDMIVFCNQCERPCHVKCYNNGLEKKKVALKVLKEYMQFRFLCCEKCQLLRARLDEGLEKCEEIAFLRPIRSNICWRILSGMNTISDVHHYMPQIIDIFKDAFAETTAEHSDVIADMVNAKDVDGEKDFRGMYCAALTVSAHVVSAAILKVRTEEVAELVLVATRRECRKKGYFVLLIKSIEEHLRAWNVNLLTAPIDPEMAPIWSQKLGFTALSAEEKKSMLEAHPLVMFENLILMKKSFA
;
A
#
# COMPACT_ATOMS: atom_id res chain seq x y z
N MET A 1 -27.57 -13.17 -1.65
CA MET A 1 -28.91 -12.60 -1.41
C MET A 1 -28.82 -11.64 -0.24
N TRP A 2 -28.94 -10.33 -0.49
CA TRP A 2 -29.24 -9.34 0.56
C TRP A 2 -30.21 -8.33 -0.04
N PHE A 3 -31.34 -8.13 0.63
CA PHE A 3 -32.40 -7.21 0.25
C PHE A 3 -32.32 -5.91 1.06
N SER A 4 -32.69 -4.85 0.33
CA SER A 4 -32.91 -3.44 0.62
C SER A 4 -33.43 -3.01 2.00
N SER A 5 -32.97 -1.81 2.37
CA SER A 5 -33.53 -0.79 3.27
C SER A 5 -35.03 -0.50 3.10
N GLN A 6 -35.65 0.17 4.09
CA GLN A 6 -36.31 1.48 3.95
C GLN A 6 -36.73 2.10 5.31
N GLY A 7 -36.66 3.43 5.41
CA GLY A 7 -37.39 4.24 6.41
C GLY A 7 -36.75 5.59 6.79
N SER A 8 -37.07 6.67 6.09
CA SER A 8 -36.88 8.10 6.50
C SER A 8 -38.16 8.63 7.22
N PRO A 9 -38.41 9.94 7.59
CA PRO A 9 -37.70 11.20 7.25
C PRO A 9 -37.81 12.46 8.23
N ILE A 10 -37.17 13.60 7.81
CA ILE A 10 -37.44 15.09 7.96
C ILE A 10 -37.17 15.94 9.25
N LEU A 11 -36.41 17.04 9.07
CA LEU A 11 -36.59 18.51 9.39
C LEU A 11 -35.27 19.15 9.91
N GLY A 12 -34.78 20.35 9.56
CA GLY A 12 -35.13 21.46 8.66
C GLY A 12 -34.34 22.76 9.03
N PHE A 13 -33.95 23.56 8.02
CA PHE A 13 -33.63 25.02 7.98
C PHE A 13 -32.35 25.69 8.56
N GLY A 14 -31.72 26.56 7.75
CA GLY A 14 -30.93 27.76 8.19
C GLY A 14 -29.82 28.25 7.22
N LYS A 15 -29.72 29.56 6.89
CA LYS A 15 -29.02 30.16 5.73
C LYS A 15 -27.59 30.73 5.99
N LYS A 16 -26.75 30.68 4.90
CA LYS A 16 -25.77 31.66 4.33
C LYS A 16 -24.53 32.13 5.14
N SER A 17 -23.32 32.01 4.57
CA SER A 17 -22.66 33.05 3.75
C SER A 17 -21.27 32.62 3.24
N SER A 18 -20.84 33.28 2.17
CA SER A 18 -19.70 32.98 1.30
C SER A 18 -18.32 33.32 1.87
N THR A 19 -17.36 32.40 1.72
CA THR A 19 -15.94 32.72 1.59
C THR A 19 -15.32 31.80 0.54
N THR A 20 -14.65 32.43 -0.41
CA THR A 20 -13.84 31.85 -1.50
C THR A 20 -13.14 30.55 -1.09
N SER A 21 -13.61 29.44 -1.66
CA SER A 21 -13.01 28.12 -1.53
C SER A 21 -11.69 28.08 -2.31
N GLY A 22 -10.58 28.36 -1.63
CA GLY A 22 -9.29 27.83 -2.06
C GLY A 22 -9.35 26.30 -2.08
N PRO A 23 -8.52 25.61 -2.88
CA PRO A 23 -8.50 24.15 -2.89
C PRO A 23 -8.11 23.67 -1.50
N ILE A 24 -9.10 23.20 -0.75
CA ILE A 24 -8.88 22.39 0.44
C ILE A 24 -8.20 21.14 -0.12
N VAL A 25 -6.99 20.83 0.35
CA VAL A 25 -6.34 19.56 0.06
C VAL A 25 -6.59 18.67 1.28
N PRO A 26 -7.75 17.99 1.39
CA PRO A 26 -7.90 16.95 2.39
C PRO A 26 -6.97 15.81 1.98
N LEU A 27 -5.95 15.56 2.79
CA LEU A 27 -5.02 14.44 2.61
C LEU A 27 -5.70 13.13 3.06
N LYS A 28 -6.67 12.62 2.29
CA LYS A 28 -7.30 11.31 2.58
C LYS A 28 -6.53 10.21 1.87
N ARG A 29 -6.29 9.07 2.55
CA ARG A 29 -5.85 7.82 1.93
C ARG A 29 -6.69 6.61 2.38
N THR A 30 -7.39 6.03 1.40
CA THR A 30 -7.55 4.61 1.01
C THR A 30 -8.21 3.57 1.94
N LEU A 31 -9.40 3.13 1.50
CA LEU A 31 -10.14 1.86 1.73
C LEU A 31 -10.58 1.43 3.14
N GLN A 32 -10.40 2.24 4.17
CA GLN A 32 -11.19 2.10 5.39
C GLN A 32 -12.14 3.30 5.55
N GLU A 33 -13.37 3.04 5.97
CA GLU A 33 -14.10 4.02 6.77
C GLU A 33 -13.16 4.44 7.89
N ARG A 34 -12.85 5.73 7.95
CA ARG A 34 -11.99 6.33 8.96
C ARG A 34 -12.23 5.65 10.32
N VAL A 35 -11.20 5.02 10.88
CA VAL A 35 -11.09 5.08 12.34
C VAL A 35 -10.79 6.54 12.63
N VAL A 36 -11.84 7.34 12.86
CA VAL A 36 -11.82 8.81 12.99
C VAL A 36 -10.99 9.28 14.20
N GLU A 37 -10.44 8.36 14.97
CA GLU A 37 -9.71 8.69 16.19
C GLU A 37 -8.23 8.41 15.97
N THR A 38 -7.43 9.50 16.01
CA THR A 38 -5.95 9.55 16.14
C THR A 38 -5.10 9.79 14.89
N GLU A 39 -5.37 10.85 14.12
CA GLU A 39 -4.31 11.49 13.30
C GLU A 39 -3.39 12.36 14.18
N SER A 40 -2.82 11.79 15.25
CA SER A 40 -1.89 12.49 16.13
C SER A 40 -0.48 12.48 15.55
N CYS A 41 0.23 13.62 15.60
CA CYS A 41 1.59 13.72 15.11
C CYS A 41 2.50 12.68 15.79
N TYR A 42 3.16 11.84 14.99
CA TYR A 42 4.05 10.78 15.48
C TYR A 42 5.13 11.27 16.45
N PHE A 43 5.58 12.51 16.32
CA PHE A 43 6.66 13.06 17.13
C PHE A 43 6.21 13.64 18.47
N CYS A 44 5.01 14.22 18.55
CA CYS A 44 4.56 14.94 19.76
C CYS A 44 3.25 14.42 20.35
N GLY A 45 2.56 13.51 19.66
CA GLY A 45 1.26 12.97 20.08
C GLY A 45 0.08 13.94 19.95
N ASP A 46 0.29 15.17 19.47
CA ASP A 46 -0.76 16.17 19.30
C ASP A 46 -1.38 16.10 17.90
N GLY A 47 -2.71 16.11 17.82
CA GLY A 47 -3.48 16.12 16.57
C GLY A 47 -3.94 17.51 16.13
N ARG A 48 -3.64 18.57 16.90
CA ARG A 48 -4.05 19.94 16.54
C ARG A 48 -3.40 20.37 15.23
N THR A 49 -4.23 20.78 14.29
CA THR A 49 -3.84 21.38 13.00
C THR A 49 -4.91 22.39 12.60
N THR A 50 -4.51 23.49 11.96
CA THR A 50 -5.47 24.47 11.45
C THR A 50 -5.82 24.11 10.01
N ILE A 51 -7.05 23.62 9.80
CA ILE A 51 -7.52 23.22 8.47
C ILE A 51 -7.48 24.43 7.52
N GLY A 52 -6.93 24.23 6.31
CA GLY A 52 -6.85 25.27 5.28
C GLY A 52 -5.64 26.20 5.38
N ASN A 53 -4.82 26.06 6.42
CA ASN A 53 -3.59 26.86 6.57
C ASN A 53 -2.34 26.03 6.28
N ILE A 54 -1.48 26.56 5.40
CA ILE A 54 -0.16 25.99 5.12
C ILE A 54 0.86 26.65 6.04
N ASP A 55 1.01 26.10 7.24
CA ASP A 55 1.91 26.64 8.27
C ASP A 55 2.73 25.53 8.96
N ARG A 56 3.39 25.89 10.06
CA ARG A 56 4.27 24.95 10.78
C ARG A 56 3.49 23.91 11.60
N ASP A 57 2.22 24.16 11.90
CA ASP A 57 1.33 23.27 12.64
C ASP A 57 0.52 22.35 11.71
N MET A 58 0.65 22.51 10.38
CA MET A 58 0.10 21.60 9.39
C MET A 58 0.64 20.17 9.59
N ILE A 59 -0.27 19.19 9.60
CA ILE A 59 0.04 17.76 9.56
C ILE A 59 0.25 17.32 8.11
N VAL A 60 1.34 16.59 7.87
CA VAL A 60 1.67 15.93 6.60
C VAL A 60 2.02 14.47 6.86
N PHE A 61 1.68 13.59 5.92
CA PHE A 61 1.94 12.15 6.04
C PHE A 61 3.23 11.78 5.32
N CYS A 62 4.08 10.97 5.96
CA CYS A 62 5.24 10.41 5.28
C CYS A 62 4.83 9.57 4.07
N ASN A 63 5.41 9.80 2.89
CA ASN A 63 5.09 9.03 1.69
C ASN A 63 5.61 7.58 1.71
N GLN A 64 6.32 7.15 2.76
CA GLN A 64 6.78 5.77 2.93
C GLN A 64 6.06 5.04 4.07
N CYS A 65 6.06 5.58 5.29
CA CYS A 65 5.42 4.92 6.43
C CYS A 65 3.98 5.36 6.68
N GLU A 66 3.54 6.43 6.03
CA GLU A 66 2.21 7.03 6.17
C GLU A 66 1.87 7.51 7.59
N ARG A 67 2.88 7.70 8.45
CA ARG A 67 2.66 8.35 9.75
C ARG A 67 2.39 9.85 9.56
N PRO A 68 1.38 10.41 10.26
CA PRO A 68 1.17 11.86 10.33
C PRO A 68 2.27 12.54 11.13
N CYS A 69 2.72 13.71 10.68
CA CYS A 69 3.67 14.53 11.41
C CYS A 69 3.43 16.03 11.17
N HIS A 70 3.59 16.85 12.20
CA HIS A 70 3.61 18.29 12.02
C HIS A 70 4.88 18.73 11.29
N VAL A 71 4.75 19.74 10.42
CA VAL A 71 5.89 20.39 9.77
C VAL A 71 6.92 20.89 10.78
N LYS A 72 6.49 21.49 11.91
CA LYS A 72 7.39 21.93 12.98
C LYS A 72 8.16 20.77 13.61
N CYS A 73 7.49 19.66 13.88
CA CYS A 73 8.09 18.51 14.53
C CYS A 73 9.10 17.82 13.62
N TYR A 74 8.74 17.64 12.34
CA TYR A 74 9.68 17.18 11.31
C TYR A 74 10.93 18.06 11.24
N ASN A 75 10.75 19.39 11.25
CA ASN A 75 11.85 20.35 11.19
C ASN A 75 12.76 20.37 12.42
N ASN A 76 12.32 19.86 13.58
CA ASN A 76 13.16 19.83 14.78
C ASN A 76 14.37 18.90 14.62
N GLY A 77 14.26 17.87 13.78
CA GLY A 77 15.35 16.94 13.47
C GLY A 77 16.24 17.37 12.31
N LEU A 78 16.03 18.57 11.73
CA LEU A 78 16.78 19.05 10.57
C LEU A 78 17.72 20.20 10.93
N GLU A 79 18.94 20.16 10.39
CA GLU A 79 19.88 21.29 10.45
C GLU A 79 19.30 22.52 9.71
N LYS A 80 18.73 22.29 8.52
CA LYS A 80 18.10 23.32 7.71
C LYS A 80 16.59 23.12 7.64
N LYS A 81 15.86 23.98 8.36
CA LYS A 81 14.40 23.97 8.40
C LYS A 81 13.81 24.23 7.02
N LYS A 82 12.80 23.44 6.64
CA LYS A 82 11.99 23.63 5.44
C LYS A 82 10.73 24.43 5.79
N VAL A 83 10.40 25.42 4.97
CA VAL A 83 9.10 26.10 5.06
C VAL A 83 7.95 25.15 4.70
N ALA A 84 6.77 25.37 5.27
CA ALA A 84 5.61 24.48 5.10
C ALA A 84 5.25 24.23 3.63
N LEU A 85 5.29 25.27 2.79
CA LEU A 85 5.03 25.15 1.36
C LEU A 85 6.02 24.21 0.64
N LYS A 86 7.29 24.19 1.05
CA LYS A 86 8.29 23.28 0.49
C LYS A 86 7.99 21.84 0.89
N VAL A 87 7.62 21.61 2.14
CA VAL A 87 7.22 20.28 2.64
C VAL A 87 5.98 19.77 1.90
N LEU A 88 4.97 20.63 1.72
CA LEU A 88 3.77 20.29 0.96
C LEU A 88 4.11 19.94 -0.50
N LYS A 89 4.97 20.72 -1.15
CA LYS A 89 5.43 20.42 -2.52
C LYS A 89 6.13 19.06 -2.61
N GLU A 90 7.02 18.75 -1.67
CA GLU A 90 7.68 17.43 -1.62
C GLU A 90 6.66 16.31 -1.41
N TYR A 91 5.67 16.51 -0.55
CA TYR A 91 4.60 15.54 -0.32
C TYR A 91 3.76 15.29 -1.58
N MET A 92 3.32 16.34 -2.27
CA MET A 92 2.54 16.22 -3.51
C MET A 92 3.32 15.51 -4.62
N GLN A 93 4.65 15.66 -4.63
CA GLN A 93 5.54 14.96 -5.55
C GLN A 93 5.90 13.54 -5.09
N PHE A 94 5.29 13.05 -4.01
CA PHE A 94 5.54 11.74 -3.41
C PHE A 94 7.01 11.54 -2.95
N ARG A 95 7.65 12.61 -2.49
CA ARG A 95 9.07 12.67 -2.07
C ARG A 95 9.27 13.00 -0.59
N PHE A 96 8.21 13.30 0.15
CA PHE A 96 8.32 13.65 1.56
C PHE A 96 8.50 12.40 2.42
N LEU A 97 9.62 12.35 3.15
CA LEU A 97 9.99 11.24 4.02
C LEU A 97 10.32 11.78 5.42
N CYS A 98 9.71 11.21 6.46
CA CYS A 98 9.73 11.79 7.81
C CYS A 98 11.05 11.55 8.56
N CYS A 99 11.86 10.56 8.19
CA CYS A 99 13.11 10.23 8.87
C CYS A 99 14.11 9.49 7.95
N GLU A 100 15.34 9.32 8.43
CA GLU A 100 16.41 8.61 7.72
C GLU A 100 16.05 7.14 7.40
N LYS A 101 15.37 6.45 8.32
CA LYS A 101 14.90 5.07 8.07
C LYS A 101 13.97 4.98 6.85
N CYS A 102 13.08 5.97 6.69
CA CYS A 102 12.21 6.06 5.51
C CYS A 102 13.01 6.31 4.23
N GLN A 103 14.03 7.17 4.30
CA GLN A 103 14.89 7.51 3.16
C GLN A 103 15.70 6.31 2.70
N LEU A 104 16.33 5.59 3.64
CA LEU A 104 17.12 4.40 3.35
C LEU A 104 16.27 3.28 2.76
N LEU A 105 15.06 3.04 3.31
CA LEU A 105 14.16 2.03 2.75
C LEU A 105 13.70 2.40 1.34
N ARG A 106 13.30 3.67 1.11
CA ARG A 106 12.91 4.14 -0.22
C ARG A 106 14.06 3.95 -1.21
N ALA A 107 15.29 4.33 -0.85
CA ALA A 107 16.45 4.16 -1.72
C ALA A 107 16.72 2.69 -2.10
N ARG A 108 16.57 1.75 -1.15
CA ARG A 108 16.72 0.30 -1.41
C ARG A 108 15.63 -0.26 -2.32
N LEU A 109 14.39 0.19 -2.13
CA LEU A 109 13.28 -0.17 -3.01
C LEU A 109 13.56 0.36 -4.42
N ASP A 110 13.90 1.65 -4.53
CA ASP A 110 14.22 2.30 -5.80
C ASP A 110 15.40 1.63 -6.51
N GLU A 111 16.39 1.14 -5.78
CA GLU A 111 17.49 0.37 -6.35
C GLU A 111 17.03 -0.97 -6.94
N GLY A 112 16.07 -1.66 -6.32
CA GLY A 112 15.53 -2.93 -6.81
C GLY A 112 14.48 -2.81 -7.92
N LEU A 113 13.89 -1.61 -8.08
CA LEU A 113 12.83 -1.37 -9.05
C LEU A 113 13.26 -1.75 -10.47
N GLU A 114 12.35 -2.44 -11.17
CA GLU A 114 12.39 -2.72 -12.61
C GLU A 114 13.53 -3.65 -13.07
N LYS A 115 14.38 -4.12 -12.15
CA LYS A 115 15.42 -5.12 -12.41
C LYS A 115 14.81 -6.51 -12.63
N CYS A 116 15.24 -7.20 -13.69
CA CYS A 116 15.00 -8.64 -13.90
C CYS A 116 16.01 -9.40 -13.04
N GLU A 117 15.54 -10.01 -11.96
CA GLU A 117 16.41 -10.84 -11.13
C GLU A 117 16.10 -12.31 -11.38
N GLU A 118 17.12 -13.04 -11.84
CA GLU A 118 17.05 -14.50 -11.91
C GLU A 118 17.05 -15.08 -10.49
N ILE A 119 16.06 -15.94 -10.23
CA ILE A 119 15.90 -16.59 -8.94
C ILE A 119 17.07 -17.56 -8.74
N ALA A 120 17.89 -17.31 -7.72
CA ALA A 120 19.20 -17.93 -7.54
C ALA A 120 19.19 -19.47 -7.61
N PHE A 121 18.21 -20.10 -6.96
CA PHE A 121 18.09 -21.57 -6.94
C PHE A 121 17.56 -22.18 -8.25
N LEU A 122 17.05 -21.37 -9.19
CA LEU A 122 16.63 -21.81 -10.51
C LEU A 122 17.70 -21.58 -11.59
N ARG A 123 18.79 -20.87 -11.28
CA ARG A 123 19.93 -20.69 -12.19
C ARG A 123 20.51 -22.02 -12.73
N PRO A 124 20.66 -23.09 -11.93
CA PRO A 124 21.22 -24.35 -12.42
C PRO A 124 20.41 -25.00 -13.55
N ILE A 125 19.09 -24.80 -13.56
CA ILE A 125 18.20 -25.37 -14.58
C ILE A 125 17.94 -24.42 -15.75
N ARG A 126 18.65 -23.28 -15.83
CA ARG A 126 18.48 -22.23 -16.86
C ARG A 126 17.01 -21.86 -17.07
N SER A 127 16.29 -21.68 -15.97
CA SER A 127 14.89 -21.27 -16.07
C SER A 127 14.80 -19.87 -16.65
N ASN A 128 13.86 -19.65 -17.54
CA ASN A 128 13.48 -18.34 -18.06
C ASN A 128 12.57 -17.55 -17.10
N ILE A 129 12.68 -17.82 -15.79
CA ILE A 129 11.87 -17.20 -14.74
C ILE A 129 12.63 -16.01 -14.17
N CYS A 130 12.04 -14.82 -14.27
CA CYS A 130 12.53 -13.61 -13.61
C CYS A 130 11.53 -13.13 -12.56
N TRP A 131 12.06 -12.69 -11.44
CA TRP A 131 11.38 -11.85 -10.48
C TRP A 131 11.59 -10.37 -10.82
N ARG A 132 10.58 -9.54 -10.54
CA ARG A 132 10.64 -8.07 -10.63
C ARG A 132 9.77 -7.42 -9.55
N ILE A 133 10.18 -6.24 -9.12
CA ILE A 133 9.32 -5.27 -8.43
C ILE A 133 9.13 -4.05 -9.32
N LEU A 134 7.88 -3.64 -9.51
CA LEU A 134 7.46 -2.62 -10.47
C LEU A 134 6.71 -1.51 -9.74
N SER A 135 6.81 -0.28 -10.23
CA SER A 135 6.01 0.85 -9.75
C SER A 135 5.17 1.42 -10.89
N GLY A 136 3.86 1.52 -10.68
CA GLY A 136 2.95 2.19 -11.61
C GLY A 136 3.22 3.70 -11.75
N MET A 137 3.98 4.27 -10.82
CA MET A 137 4.34 5.70 -10.87
C MET A 137 5.37 6.02 -11.95
N ASN A 138 6.09 5.03 -12.48
CA ASN A 138 7.11 5.21 -13.52
C ASN A 138 6.59 4.76 -14.90
N THR A 139 5.83 5.65 -15.55
CA THR A 139 5.15 5.34 -16.82
C THR A 139 6.07 5.30 -18.04
N ILE A 140 7.33 5.72 -17.89
CA ILE A 140 8.30 5.84 -18.99
C ILE A 140 9.17 4.57 -19.10
N SER A 141 9.09 3.68 -18.12
CA SER A 141 9.92 2.48 -18.09
C SER A 141 9.53 1.46 -19.16
N ASP A 142 10.54 0.76 -19.70
CA ASP A 142 10.36 -0.33 -20.66
C ASP A 142 9.56 -1.49 -20.06
N VAL A 143 9.54 -1.65 -18.74
CA VAL A 143 8.76 -2.66 -18.03
C VAL A 143 7.27 -2.32 -17.88
N HIS A 144 6.82 -1.13 -18.30
CA HIS A 144 5.43 -0.71 -18.16
C HIS A 144 4.45 -1.62 -18.93
N HIS A 145 4.91 -2.34 -19.96
CA HIS A 145 4.12 -3.33 -20.70
C HIS A 145 3.64 -4.52 -19.84
N TYR A 146 4.20 -4.72 -18.63
CA TYR A 146 3.70 -5.72 -17.69
C TYR A 146 2.44 -5.27 -16.93
N MET A 147 2.18 -3.96 -16.79
CA MET A 147 1.05 -3.45 -15.99
C MET A 147 -0.31 -3.96 -16.50
N PRO A 148 -0.63 -3.92 -17.82
CA PRO A 148 -1.87 -4.50 -18.34
C PRO A 148 -1.99 -6.01 -18.03
N GLN A 149 -0.91 -6.77 -18.16
CA GLN A 149 -0.91 -8.20 -17.85
C GLN A 149 -1.19 -8.50 -16.37
N ILE A 150 -0.68 -7.64 -15.47
CA ILE A 150 -0.92 -7.75 -14.03
C ILE A 150 -2.39 -7.42 -13.71
N ILE A 151 -2.93 -6.35 -14.31
CA ILE A 151 -4.34 -5.97 -14.18
C ILE A 151 -5.24 -7.12 -14.62
N ASP A 152 -4.96 -7.75 -15.77
CA ASP A 152 -5.74 -8.88 -16.29
C ASP A 152 -5.74 -10.09 -15.35
N ILE A 153 -4.58 -10.42 -14.76
CA ILE A 153 -4.47 -11.50 -13.77
C ILE A 153 -5.37 -11.25 -12.56
N PHE A 154 -5.39 -10.01 -12.06
CA PHE A 154 -6.22 -9.66 -10.91
C PHE A 154 -7.71 -9.58 -11.27
N LYS A 155 -8.07 -9.00 -12.43
CA LYS A 155 -9.46 -8.98 -12.89
C LYS A 155 -10.03 -10.39 -13.07
N ASP A 156 -9.23 -11.32 -13.61
CA ASP A 156 -9.64 -12.72 -13.74
C ASP A 156 -9.79 -13.41 -12.38
N ALA A 157 -8.86 -13.17 -11.46
CA ALA A 157 -8.85 -13.81 -10.14
C ALA A 157 -9.96 -13.29 -9.21
N PHE A 158 -10.36 -12.02 -9.37
CA PHE A 158 -11.30 -11.33 -8.50
C PHE A 158 -12.59 -10.91 -9.24
N ALA A 159 -12.94 -11.61 -10.33
CA ALA A 159 -14.02 -11.23 -11.25
C ALA A 159 -15.37 -10.97 -10.56
N GLU A 160 -15.74 -11.80 -9.56
CA GLU A 160 -16.99 -11.69 -8.79
C GLU A 160 -17.06 -10.40 -7.94
N THR A 161 -15.91 -9.82 -7.61
CA THR A 161 -15.77 -8.56 -6.85
C THR A 161 -15.56 -7.34 -7.76
N THR A 162 -15.36 -7.53 -9.07
CA THR A 162 -14.84 -6.49 -9.98
C THR A 162 -15.89 -5.67 -10.75
N ALA A 163 -17.16 -6.07 -10.79
CA ALA A 163 -18.18 -5.35 -11.57
C ALA A 163 -18.35 -3.87 -11.13
N GLU A 164 -18.10 -3.57 -9.85
CA GLU A 164 -18.13 -2.22 -9.27
C GLU A 164 -16.73 -1.68 -8.88
N HIS A 165 -15.67 -2.50 -8.99
CA HIS A 165 -14.33 -2.18 -8.46
C HIS A 165 -13.17 -2.43 -9.44
N SER A 166 -13.45 -2.75 -10.71
CA SER A 166 -12.44 -2.95 -11.77
C SER A 166 -11.45 -1.79 -11.86
N ASP A 167 -11.95 -0.56 -11.68
CA ASP A 167 -11.13 0.64 -11.77
C ASP A 167 -10.16 0.76 -10.58
N VAL A 168 -10.55 0.28 -9.41
CA VAL A 168 -9.71 0.31 -8.19
C VAL A 168 -8.48 -0.58 -8.33
N ILE A 169 -8.61 -1.79 -8.87
CA ILE A 169 -7.46 -2.69 -9.09
C ILE A 169 -6.50 -2.05 -10.10
N ALA A 170 -7.02 -1.48 -11.19
CA ALA A 170 -6.19 -0.79 -12.17
C ALA A 170 -5.49 0.43 -11.56
N ASP A 171 -6.17 1.19 -10.69
CA ASP A 171 -5.60 2.34 -10.01
C ASP A 171 -4.52 1.93 -8.98
N MET A 172 -4.69 0.79 -8.30
CA MET A 172 -3.68 0.21 -7.41
C MET A 172 -2.42 -0.21 -8.19
N VAL A 173 -2.58 -0.96 -9.29
CA VAL A 173 -1.45 -1.42 -10.11
C VAL A 173 -0.69 -0.23 -10.69
N ASN A 174 -1.41 0.78 -11.18
CA ASN A 174 -0.83 2.00 -11.73
C ASN A 174 -0.43 3.03 -10.65
N ALA A 175 -0.58 2.69 -9.36
CA ALA A 175 -0.24 3.54 -8.22
C ALA A 175 -0.79 4.99 -8.35
N LYS A 176 -2.05 5.13 -8.80
CA LYS A 176 -2.67 6.42 -9.08
C LYS A 176 -3.05 7.19 -7.81
N ASP A 177 -3.02 8.51 -7.93
CA ASP A 177 -3.72 9.43 -7.04
C ASP A 177 -5.04 9.83 -7.72
N VAL A 178 -6.16 9.39 -7.18
CA VAL A 178 -7.51 9.66 -7.69
C VAL A 178 -8.06 10.88 -6.97
N ASP A 179 -7.61 12.05 -7.42
CA ASP A 179 -8.04 13.38 -6.98
C ASP A 179 -8.04 13.57 -5.44
N GLY A 180 -7.12 12.91 -4.73
CA GLY A 180 -7.01 13.00 -3.26
C GLY A 180 -8.10 12.24 -2.48
N GLU A 181 -9.04 11.55 -3.14
CA GLU A 181 -10.02 10.68 -2.48
C GLU A 181 -9.46 9.26 -2.26
N LYS A 182 -8.71 8.73 -3.23
CA LYS A 182 -7.98 7.46 -3.10
C LYS A 182 -6.56 7.64 -3.58
N ASP A 183 -5.60 7.27 -2.76
CA ASP A 183 -4.19 7.44 -3.08
C ASP A 183 -3.47 6.10 -2.96
N PHE A 184 -3.15 5.54 -4.12
CA PHE A 184 -2.45 4.27 -4.25
C PHE A 184 -0.95 4.47 -4.48
N ARG A 185 -0.44 5.71 -4.42
CA ARG A 185 0.99 5.97 -4.53
C ARG A 185 1.74 5.30 -3.38
N GLY A 186 2.82 4.61 -3.72
CA GLY A 186 3.60 3.77 -2.79
C GLY A 186 3.16 2.31 -2.74
N MET A 187 2.17 1.92 -3.56
CA MET A 187 1.96 0.52 -3.91
C MET A 187 2.96 0.08 -4.99
N TYR A 188 3.44 -1.14 -4.86
CA TYR A 188 4.34 -1.79 -5.80
C TYR A 188 3.71 -3.07 -6.31
N CYS A 189 4.06 -3.44 -7.54
CA CYS A 189 3.69 -4.71 -8.13
C CYS A 189 4.89 -5.65 -8.15
N ALA A 190 4.81 -6.71 -7.37
CA ALA A 190 5.71 -7.86 -7.45
C ALA A 190 5.25 -8.79 -8.59
N ALA A 191 6.15 -9.22 -9.47
CA ALA A 191 5.80 -10.04 -10.61
C ALA A 191 6.83 -11.15 -10.88
N LEU A 192 6.33 -12.35 -11.20
CA LEU A 192 7.09 -13.39 -11.86
C LEU A 192 6.77 -13.42 -13.34
N THR A 193 7.80 -13.47 -14.17
CA THR A 193 7.64 -13.63 -15.62
C THR A 193 8.30 -14.90 -16.13
N VAL A 194 7.70 -15.52 -17.14
CA VAL A 194 8.27 -16.62 -17.93
C VAL A 194 8.31 -16.15 -19.39
N SER A 195 9.50 -16.05 -19.99
CA SER A 195 9.66 -15.51 -21.37
C SER A 195 8.86 -14.21 -21.60
N ALA A 196 9.04 -13.21 -20.73
CA ALA A 196 8.34 -11.91 -20.77
C ALA A 196 6.80 -11.95 -20.61
N HIS A 197 6.22 -13.07 -20.16
CA HIS A 197 4.81 -13.15 -19.81
C HIS A 197 4.65 -13.21 -18.30
N VAL A 198 3.82 -12.34 -17.71
CA VAL A 198 3.55 -12.37 -16.27
C VAL A 198 2.74 -13.63 -15.94
N VAL A 199 3.28 -14.48 -15.06
CA VAL A 199 2.61 -15.73 -14.65
C VAL A 199 2.00 -15.64 -13.26
N SER A 200 2.56 -14.79 -12.39
CA SER A 200 2.10 -14.56 -11.03
C SER A 200 2.42 -13.13 -10.62
N ALA A 201 1.51 -12.47 -9.90
CA ALA A 201 1.66 -11.09 -9.49
C ALA A 201 1.08 -10.83 -8.10
N ALA A 202 1.63 -9.84 -7.42
CA ALA A 202 1.19 -9.36 -6.13
C ALA A 202 1.25 -7.83 -6.07
N ILE A 203 0.29 -7.22 -5.37
CA ILE A 203 0.32 -5.81 -4.99
C ILE A 203 0.75 -5.76 -3.53
N LEU A 204 1.76 -4.95 -3.23
CA LEU A 204 2.27 -4.79 -1.88
C LEU A 204 2.58 -3.33 -1.54
N LYS A 205 2.50 -3.01 -0.26
CA LYS A 205 3.00 -1.76 0.33
C LYS A 205 4.13 -2.10 1.28
N VAL A 206 5.25 -1.40 1.18
CA VAL A 206 6.38 -1.60 2.10
C VAL A 206 6.46 -0.39 3.02
N ARG A 207 6.31 -0.56 4.33
CA ARG A 207 6.29 0.55 5.31
C ARG A 207 7.55 0.53 6.17
N THR A 208 7.78 1.56 7.00
CA THR A 208 9.04 1.71 7.76
C THR A 208 8.92 1.44 9.26
N GLU A 209 8.19 0.40 9.61
CA GLU A 209 8.20 -0.16 10.97
C GLU A 209 8.53 -1.64 10.93
N GLU A 210 9.31 -2.03 9.92
CA GLU A 210 9.67 -3.42 9.65
C GLU A 210 8.49 -4.27 9.16
N VAL A 211 7.40 -3.63 8.70
CA VAL A 211 6.20 -4.27 8.15
C VAL A 211 6.02 -3.96 6.67
N ALA A 212 5.80 -5.00 5.88
CA ALA A 212 5.21 -4.91 4.55
C ALA A 212 3.81 -5.54 4.55
N GLU A 213 2.97 -5.05 3.68
CA GLU A 213 1.58 -5.45 3.53
C GLU A 213 1.39 -6.02 2.12
N LEU A 214 0.98 -7.28 2.03
CA LEU A 214 0.55 -7.91 0.80
C LEU A 214 -0.95 -7.62 0.64
N VAL A 215 -1.29 -6.74 -0.30
CA VAL A 215 -2.66 -6.28 -0.53
C VAL A 215 -3.46 -7.29 -1.35
N LEU A 216 -2.89 -7.74 -2.46
CA LEU A 216 -3.49 -8.73 -3.36
C LEU A 216 -2.40 -9.66 -3.90
N VAL A 217 -2.74 -10.91 -4.17
CA VAL A 217 -1.85 -11.86 -4.86
C VAL A 217 -2.66 -12.80 -5.73
N ALA A 218 -2.21 -13.02 -6.95
CA ALA A 218 -2.89 -13.90 -7.90
C ALA A 218 -1.89 -14.56 -8.86
N THR A 219 -2.29 -15.73 -9.37
CA THR A 219 -1.55 -16.45 -10.42
C THR A 219 -2.46 -16.60 -11.61
N ARG A 220 -1.90 -16.32 -12.81
CA ARG A 220 -2.60 -16.46 -14.08
C ARG A 220 -3.23 -17.84 -14.18
N ARG A 221 -4.48 -17.92 -14.65
CA ARG A 221 -5.33 -19.12 -14.61
C ARG A 221 -4.64 -20.35 -15.21
N GLU A 222 -4.02 -20.22 -16.37
CA GLU A 222 -3.33 -21.30 -17.09
C GLU A 222 -1.98 -21.69 -16.43
N CYS A 223 -1.52 -20.90 -15.47
CA CYS A 223 -0.28 -21.08 -14.72
C CYS A 223 -0.51 -21.59 -13.28
N ARG A 224 -1.77 -21.73 -12.84
CA ARG A 224 -2.10 -22.23 -11.50
C ARG A 224 -1.65 -23.68 -11.32
N LYS A 225 -1.43 -24.09 -10.06
CA LYS A 225 -0.94 -25.43 -9.66
C LYS A 225 0.46 -25.81 -10.17
N LYS A 226 1.23 -24.86 -10.75
CA LYS A 226 2.62 -25.06 -11.22
C LYS A 226 3.70 -24.53 -10.25
N GLY A 227 3.30 -24.14 -9.03
CA GLY A 227 4.23 -23.63 -8.00
C GLY A 227 4.55 -22.14 -8.07
N TYR A 228 4.14 -21.41 -9.11
CA TYR A 228 4.44 -19.97 -9.26
C TYR A 228 3.93 -19.10 -8.12
N PHE A 229 2.78 -19.41 -7.54
CA PHE A 229 2.26 -18.69 -6.37
C PHE A 229 3.24 -18.75 -5.19
N VAL A 230 3.67 -19.96 -4.84
CA VAL A 230 4.62 -20.18 -3.73
C VAL A 230 5.97 -19.55 -4.05
N LEU A 231 6.41 -19.65 -5.30
CA LEU A 231 7.64 -19.02 -5.78
C LEU A 231 7.59 -17.50 -5.61
N LEU A 232 6.49 -16.85 -6.01
CA LEU A 232 6.29 -15.41 -5.89
C LEU A 232 6.37 -14.96 -4.43
N ILE A 233 5.64 -15.65 -3.54
CA ILE A 233 5.67 -15.35 -2.10
C ILE A 233 7.07 -15.51 -1.54
N LYS A 234 7.78 -16.61 -1.84
CA LYS A 234 9.17 -16.80 -1.38
C LYS A 234 10.11 -15.70 -1.88
N SER A 235 9.98 -15.30 -3.14
CA SER A 235 10.76 -14.19 -3.70
C SER A 235 10.44 -12.86 -3.00
N ILE A 236 9.17 -12.56 -2.72
CA ILE A 236 8.77 -11.39 -1.92
C ILE A 236 9.50 -11.42 -0.57
N GLU A 237 9.43 -12.54 0.16
CA GLU A 237 10.05 -12.66 1.49
C GLU A 237 11.58 -12.47 1.45
N GLU A 238 12.26 -13.04 0.45
CA GLU A 238 13.70 -12.88 0.27
C GLU A 238 14.11 -11.41 0.09
N HIS A 239 13.39 -10.67 -0.77
CA HIS A 239 13.67 -9.26 -1.03
C HIS A 239 13.31 -8.37 0.15
N LEU A 240 12.18 -8.65 0.83
CA LEU A 240 11.80 -7.94 2.04
C LEU A 240 12.87 -8.07 3.14
N ARG A 241 13.42 -9.28 3.33
CA ARG A 241 14.55 -9.49 4.25
C ARG A 241 15.78 -8.68 3.84
N ALA A 242 16.13 -8.68 2.55
CA ALA A 242 17.25 -7.89 2.03
C ALA A 242 17.07 -6.38 2.24
N TRP A 243 15.82 -5.90 2.29
CA TRP A 243 15.49 -4.52 2.59
C TRP A 243 15.35 -4.20 4.09
N ASN A 244 15.64 -5.16 4.99
CA ASN A 244 15.44 -5.09 6.45
C ASN A 244 13.97 -4.88 6.87
N VAL A 245 13.04 -5.50 6.15
CA VAL A 245 11.66 -5.67 6.60
C VAL A 245 11.58 -7.01 7.33
N ASN A 246 10.92 -7.05 8.49
CA ASN A 246 10.90 -8.20 9.39
C ASN A 246 9.53 -8.88 9.47
N LEU A 247 8.48 -8.26 8.94
CA LEU A 247 7.12 -8.73 9.03
C LEU A 247 6.39 -8.54 7.69
N LEU A 248 5.68 -9.57 7.25
CA LEU A 248 4.73 -9.49 6.15
C LEU A 248 3.33 -9.76 6.66
N THR A 249 2.41 -8.82 6.44
CA THR A 249 0.99 -8.98 6.73
C THR A 249 0.20 -9.21 5.44
N ALA A 250 -0.91 -9.92 5.55
CA ALA A 250 -1.83 -10.13 4.43
C ALA A 250 -3.27 -10.27 4.96
N PRO A 251 -4.25 -9.61 4.34
CA PRO A 251 -5.65 -9.89 4.58
C PRO A 251 -6.06 -11.13 3.78
N ILE A 252 -6.51 -12.18 4.46
CA ILE A 252 -6.76 -13.51 3.88
C ILE A 252 -8.22 -13.92 4.12
N ASP A 253 -8.80 -14.59 3.13
CA ASP A 253 -10.11 -15.23 3.29
C ASP A 253 -10.05 -16.32 4.38
N PRO A 254 -10.98 -16.36 5.35
CA PRO A 254 -11.02 -17.40 6.37
C PRO A 254 -10.89 -18.83 5.82
N GLU A 255 -11.44 -19.13 4.64
CA GLU A 255 -11.37 -20.44 4.00
C GLU A 255 -9.94 -20.79 3.54
N MET A 256 -9.15 -19.78 3.18
CA MET A 256 -7.77 -19.93 2.73
C MET A 256 -6.75 -19.92 3.88
N ALA A 257 -7.14 -19.45 5.06
CA ALA A 257 -6.29 -19.34 6.24
C ALA A 257 -5.49 -20.62 6.56
N PRO A 258 -6.08 -21.83 6.57
CA PRO A 258 -5.34 -23.05 6.91
C PRO A 258 -4.21 -23.33 5.90
N ILE A 259 -4.43 -23.03 4.63
CA ILE A 259 -3.44 -23.22 3.56
C ILE A 259 -2.27 -22.26 3.75
N TRP A 260 -2.56 -20.99 4.04
CA TRP A 260 -1.53 -19.97 4.29
C TRP A 260 -0.71 -20.31 5.54
N SER A 261 -1.35 -20.78 6.61
CA SER A 261 -0.63 -21.23 7.79
C SER A 261 0.27 -22.43 7.51
N GLN A 262 -0.29 -23.52 6.98
CA GLN A 262 0.41 -24.80 6.83
C GLN A 262 1.49 -24.77 5.73
N LYS A 263 1.25 -24.07 4.61
CA LYS A 263 2.15 -24.10 3.45
C LYS A 263 3.08 -22.91 3.35
N LEU A 264 2.67 -21.75 3.88
CA LEU A 264 3.41 -20.50 3.75
C LEU A 264 3.94 -20.02 5.11
N GLY A 265 3.53 -20.62 6.23
CA GLY A 265 4.02 -20.29 7.57
C GLY A 265 3.48 -18.96 8.11
N PHE A 266 2.30 -18.53 7.66
CA PHE A 266 1.61 -17.39 8.23
C PHE A 266 0.88 -17.79 9.53
N THR A 267 0.63 -16.82 10.40
CA THR A 267 -0.18 -16.99 11.61
C THR A 267 -1.29 -15.96 11.63
N ALA A 268 -2.50 -16.38 11.99
CA ALA A 268 -3.62 -15.46 12.17
C ALA A 268 -3.39 -14.61 13.43
N LEU A 269 -3.71 -13.32 13.35
CA LEU A 269 -3.68 -12.41 14.50
C LEU A 269 -4.92 -12.61 15.39
N SER A 270 -4.73 -12.50 16.71
CA SER A 270 -5.85 -12.34 17.65
C SER A 270 -6.61 -11.02 17.38
N ALA A 271 -7.79 -10.86 17.97
CA ALA A 271 -8.54 -9.60 17.85
C ALA A 271 -7.76 -8.40 18.41
N GLU A 272 -7.07 -8.59 19.53
CA GLU A 272 -6.21 -7.60 20.18
C GLU A 272 -4.98 -7.28 19.35
N GLU A 273 -4.29 -8.30 18.82
CA GLU A 273 -3.14 -8.10 17.95
C GLU A 273 -3.54 -7.41 16.64
N LYS A 274 -4.67 -7.79 16.03
CA LYS A 274 -5.22 -7.14 14.84
C LYS A 274 -5.53 -5.68 15.13
N LYS A 275 -6.20 -5.38 16.25
CA LYS A 275 -6.49 -4.01 16.67
C LYS A 275 -5.21 -3.19 16.82
N SER A 276 -4.24 -3.69 17.58
CA SER A 276 -2.95 -3.01 17.79
C SER A 276 -2.19 -2.80 16.47
N MET A 277 -2.21 -3.79 15.56
CA MET A 277 -1.59 -3.69 14.24
C MET A 277 -2.24 -2.59 13.38
N LEU A 278 -3.56 -2.47 13.40
CA LEU A 278 -4.30 -1.48 12.63
C LEU A 278 -4.21 -0.07 13.24
N GLU A 279 -4.07 0.04 14.56
CA GLU A 279 -3.78 1.31 15.24
C GLU A 279 -2.36 1.79 14.94
N ALA A 280 -1.38 0.88 14.90
CA ALA A 280 0.01 1.20 14.61
C ALA A 280 0.24 1.49 13.12
N HIS A 281 -0.49 0.82 12.22
CA HIS A 281 -0.31 0.91 10.78
C HIS A 281 -1.67 0.99 10.07
N PRO A 282 -1.88 1.96 9.16
CA PRO A 282 -3.11 2.06 8.36
C PRO A 282 -3.07 1.01 7.22
N LEU A 283 -3.20 -0.27 7.56
CA LEU A 283 -3.23 -1.38 6.61
C LEU A 283 -4.58 -1.42 5.87
N VAL A 284 -4.56 -1.84 4.61
CA VAL A 284 -5.77 -2.10 3.83
C VAL A 284 -6.42 -3.39 4.36
N MET A 285 -7.68 -3.28 4.79
CA MET A 285 -8.49 -4.40 5.23
C MET A 285 -9.79 -4.41 4.44
N PHE A 286 -10.13 -5.58 3.90
CA PHE A 286 -11.45 -5.82 3.33
C PHE A 286 -12.36 -6.46 4.39
N GLU A 287 -13.66 -6.23 4.26
CA GLU A 287 -14.66 -6.85 5.14
C GLU A 287 -14.53 -8.39 5.12
N ASN A 288 -14.78 -9.01 6.27
CA ASN A 288 -14.77 -10.47 6.45
C ASN A 288 -13.41 -11.17 6.24
N LEU A 289 -12.32 -10.44 6.05
CA LEU A 289 -10.98 -11.03 5.98
C LEU A 289 -10.30 -11.12 7.36
N ILE A 290 -9.53 -12.18 7.53
CA ILE A 290 -8.63 -12.33 8.67
C ILE A 290 -7.30 -11.65 8.35
N LEU A 291 -6.69 -10.99 9.33
CA LEU A 291 -5.35 -10.45 9.16
C LEU A 291 -4.34 -11.51 9.62
N MET A 292 -3.48 -11.95 8.70
CA MET A 292 -2.40 -12.88 9.00
C MET A 292 -1.06 -12.17 8.94
N LYS A 293 -0.09 -12.64 9.75
CA LYS A 293 1.29 -12.15 9.75
C LYS A 293 2.28 -13.30 9.52
N LYS A 294 3.45 -12.97 8.99
CA LYS A 294 4.61 -13.85 8.98
C LYS A 294 5.85 -13.06 9.38
N SER A 295 6.49 -13.49 10.45
CA SER A 295 7.78 -12.96 10.89
C SER A 295 8.91 -13.54 10.04
N PHE A 296 9.91 -12.72 9.73
CA PHE A 296 11.16 -13.11 9.08
C PHE A 296 12.34 -13.19 10.04
N ALA A 297 12.16 -12.69 11.27
CA ALA A 297 13.09 -12.85 12.39
C ALA A 297 13.09 -14.29 12.91
#